data_AF-A0A3D4IQF7-F1
#
_entry.id   AF-A0A3D4IQF7-F1
#
_cell.length_a   1.000
_cell.length_b   1.000
_cell.length_c   1.000
_cell.angle_alpha   90.00
_cell.angle_beta   90.00
_cell.angle_gamma   90.00
#
_symmetry.space_group_name_H-M   'P 1'
#
loop_
_entity.id
_entity.type
_entity.pdbx_description
1 polymer ?
#
loop_
_entity_poly.entity_id
_entity_poly.type
_entity_poly.pdbx_seq_one_letter_code
_entity_poly.pdbx_strand_id
1 'polypeptide(L)'
;MYFCDSGSPSAALKAGKAFQTRMILSQRYIRIWLLSGIVLVCTMVIIGGITRLTGSGLSIVEWKPVTGIIRPLNAAAWQTEFDKYKEFPQYKLMNQHMTLAEFKQIYFWEYIHRLLGRLIGIAFIVPFIFFIYKRWISKKLMRALLFVFLLGGLQGFVGWYMVKSGLDKLPYVSHYRLAIHQGMALLLAVALVWIMLSLNKQRREAVPSRVLWNTSLISFVLLAVQITWGAFVAGLKAGYSYTNFPWVGDSFFPNEYLVASAPYFHNGVLIQFTHRWLGFLVLISFAVLYFLARKANILRSAAGLLLVLGGMQVVLGIFTLLMSVPIFLGVAHQFTAILLLITLIKIIHSQVYTPSNAVK
;
A
#
# COMPACT_ATOMS: atom_id res chain seq x y z
N MET A 1 9.71 23.00 -64.16
CA MET A 1 8.89 23.64 -63.11
C MET A 1 8.00 22.57 -62.51
N TYR A 2 8.39 21.98 -61.37
CA TYR A 2 7.49 21.16 -60.56
C TYR A 2 7.13 21.98 -59.33
N PHE A 3 5.92 22.54 -59.32
CA PHE A 3 5.37 23.21 -58.15
C PHE A 3 5.03 22.15 -57.11
N CYS A 4 5.71 22.23 -55.95
CA CYS A 4 5.38 21.50 -54.76
C CYS A 4 4.05 22.06 -54.23
N ASP A 5 2.99 21.26 -54.28
CA ASP A 5 1.67 21.60 -53.75
C ASP A 5 1.77 21.71 -52.22
N SER A 6 1.98 22.94 -51.74
CA SER A 6 2.02 23.26 -50.32
C SER A 6 0.60 23.18 -49.78
N GLY A 7 0.27 22.02 -49.20
CA GLY A 7 -1.05 21.75 -48.62
C GLY A 7 -1.59 22.93 -47.82
N SER A 8 -2.86 23.29 -48.08
CA SER A 8 -3.45 24.55 -47.60
C SER A 8 -3.27 24.76 -46.07
N PRO A 9 -3.06 26.01 -45.61
CA PRO A 9 -2.90 26.33 -44.18
C PRO A 9 -4.01 25.77 -43.28
N SER A 10 -5.22 25.59 -43.82
CA SER A 10 -6.39 24.99 -43.15
C SER A 10 -6.20 23.51 -42.79
N ALA A 11 -5.55 22.72 -43.66
CA ALA A 11 -5.30 21.30 -43.43
C ALA A 11 -4.25 21.08 -42.32
N ALA A 12 -3.18 21.89 -42.31
CA ALA A 12 -2.17 21.88 -41.26
C ALA A 12 -2.76 22.28 -39.89
N LEU A 13 -3.66 23.27 -39.85
CA LEU A 13 -4.33 23.73 -38.64
C LEU A 13 -5.32 22.69 -38.08
N LYS A 14 -6.07 21.99 -38.97
CA LYS A 14 -6.94 20.86 -38.60
C LYS A 14 -6.13 19.67 -38.09
N ALA A 15 -5.02 19.33 -38.74
CA ALA A 15 -4.12 18.27 -38.30
C ALA A 15 -3.48 18.58 -36.93
N GLY A 16 -3.06 19.83 -36.71
CA GLY A 16 -2.55 20.30 -35.42
C GLY A 16 -3.58 20.22 -34.29
N LYS A 17 -4.82 20.65 -34.54
CA LYS A 17 -5.93 20.51 -33.58
C LYS A 17 -6.23 19.04 -33.27
N ALA A 18 -6.31 18.17 -34.28
CA ALA A 18 -6.56 16.74 -34.10
C ALA A 18 -5.45 16.04 -33.31
N PHE A 19 -4.19 16.40 -33.55
CA PHE A 19 -3.03 15.91 -32.79
C PHE A 19 -3.10 16.33 -31.32
N GLN A 20 -3.41 17.61 -31.05
CA GLN A 20 -3.52 18.14 -29.70
C GLN A 20 -4.69 17.50 -28.93
N THR A 21 -5.85 17.32 -29.56
CA THR A 21 -7.01 16.62 -28.99
C THR A 21 -6.67 15.17 -28.65
N ARG A 22 -5.98 14.45 -29.55
CA ARG A 22 -5.52 13.07 -29.30
C ARG A 22 -4.56 12.99 -28.11
N MET A 23 -3.64 13.94 -27.97
CA MET A 23 -2.72 13.98 -26.83
C MET A 23 -3.47 14.19 -25.51
N ILE A 24 -4.35 15.19 -25.43
CA ILE A 24 -5.14 15.48 -24.22
C ILE A 24 -5.99 14.27 -23.81
N LEU A 25 -6.66 13.65 -24.79
CA LEU A 25 -7.51 12.49 -24.57
C LEU A 25 -6.70 11.28 -24.07
N SER A 26 -5.57 10.99 -24.70
CA SER A 26 -4.70 9.88 -24.31
C SER A 26 -4.19 10.02 -22.86
N GLN A 27 -3.79 11.23 -22.46
CA GLN A 27 -3.31 11.52 -21.11
C GLN A 27 -4.44 11.40 -20.08
N ARG A 28 -5.66 11.82 -20.42
CA ARG A 28 -6.83 11.65 -19.55
C ARG A 28 -7.10 10.17 -19.28
N TYR A 29 -7.12 9.33 -20.32
CA TYR A 29 -7.34 7.89 -20.16
C TYR A 29 -6.24 7.20 -19.36
N ILE A 30 -4.97 7.50 -19.66
CA ILE A 30 -3.83 6.96 -18.89
C ILE A 30 -3.92 7.39 -17.42
N ARG A 31 -4.28 8.65 -17.15
CA ARG A 31 -4.43 9.15 -15.78
C ARG A 31 -5.56 8.45 -15.03
N ILE A 32 -6.71 8.25 -15.65
CA ILE A 32 -7.84 7.51 -15.06
C ILE A 32 -7.45 6.06 -14.79
N TRP A 33 -6.75 5.43 -15.73
CA TRP A 33 -6.22 4.07 -15.57
C TRP A 33 -5.25 3.97 -14.38
N LEU A 34 -4.26 4.87 -14.29
CA LEU A 34 -3.35 4.89 -13.14
C LEU A 34 -4.09 5.16 -11.82
N LEU A 35 -5.09 6.05 -11.82
CA LEU A 35 -5.93 6.32 -10.65
C LEU A 35 -6.69 5.06 -10.22
N SER A 36 -7.28 4.31 -11.16
CA SER A 36 -7.92 3.03 -10.85
C SER A 36 -6.94 2.03 -10.26
N GLY A 37 -5.68 1.99 -10.73
CA GLY A 37 -4.63 1.18 -10.14
C GLY A 37 -4.32 1.53 -8.70
N ILE A 38 -4.18 2.82 -8.40
CA ILE A 38 -3.95 3.31 -7.04
C ILE A 38 -5.10 2.88 -6.14
N VAL A 39 -6.35 3.10 -6.55
CA VAL A 39 -7.54 2.69 -5.79
C VAL A 39 -7.55 1.19 -5.55
N LEU A 40 -7.33 0.38 -6.60
CA LEU A 40 -7.30 -1.08 -6.48
C LEU A 40 -6.19 -1.58 -5.55
N VAL A 41 -4.98 -1.00 -5.63
CA VAL A 41 -3.88 -1.36 -4.71
C VAL A 41 -4.22 -0.96 -3.27
N CYS A 42 -4.81 0.21 -3.05
CA CYS A 42 -5.29 0.60 -1.72
C CYS A 42 -6.34 -0.39 -1.18
N THR A 43 -7.31 -0.77 -2.01
CA THR A 43 -8.32 -1.78 -1.66
C THR A 43 -7.67 -3.14 -1.38
N MET A 44 -6.67 -3.56 -2.15
CA MET A 44 -5.92 -4.78 -1.92
C MET A 44 -5.22 -4.78 -0.56
N VAL A 45 -4.59 -3.66 -0.19
CA VAL A 45 -3.94 -3.51 1.12
C VAL A 45 -4.97 -3.57 2.26
N ILE A 46 -6.14 -2.95 2.12
CA ILE A 46 -7.23 -3.01 3.10
C ILE A 46 -7.73 -4.45 3.29
N ILE A 47 -8.06 -5.14 2.18
CA ILE A 47 -8.54 -6.52 2.21
C ILE A 47 -7.46 -7.48 2.73
N GLY A 48 -6.20 -7.24 2.39
CA GLY A 48 -5.06 -7.96 2.97
C GLY A 48 -4.94 -7.76 4.48
N GLY A 49 -5.20 -6.54 4.96
CA GLY A 49 -5.29 -6.22 6.39
C GLY A 49 -6.41 -7.01 7.09
N ILE A 50 -7.61 -7.04 6.51
CA ILE A 50 -8.73 -7.85 7.03
C ILE A 50 -8.35 -9.34 7.05
N THR A 51 -7.77 -9.85 5.95
CA THR A 51 -7.31 -11.24 5.83
C THR A 51 -6.29 -11.59 6.92
N ARG A 52 -5.40 -10.65 7.28
CA ARG A 52 -4.44 -10.84 8.37
C ARG A 52 -5.10 -10.85 9.74
N LEU A 53 -5.95 -9.86 10.03
CA LEU A 53 -6.58 -9.66 11.33
C LEU A 53 -7.61 -10.75 11.66
N THR A 54 -8.27 -11.32 10.65
CA THR A 54 -9.17 -12.48 10.78
C THR A 54 -8.44 -13.81 10.87
N GLY A 55 -7.11 -13.85 10.70
CA GLY A 55 -6.34 -15.09 10.67
C GLY A 55 -6.49 -15.91 9.38
N SER A 56 -7.07 -15.31 8.34
CA SER A 56 -7.48 -15.97 7.11
C SER A 56 -6.35 -16.32 6.15
N GLY A 57 -5.16 -15.73 6.28
CA GLY A 57 -4.10 -15.81 5.27
C GLY A 57 -3.43 -17.17 5.03
N LEU A 58 -3.97 -18.27 5.57
CA LEU A 58 -3.47 -19.64 5.43
C LEU A 58 -4.61 -20.67 5.18
N SER A 59 -5.81 -20.20 4.87
CA SER A 59 -7.00 -21.02 4.61
C SER A 59 -7.02 -21.68 3.22
N ILE A 60 -6.34 -21.09 2.22
CA ILE A 60 -6.23 -21.60 0.85
C ILE A 60 -4.80 -22.07 0.60
N VAL A 61 -4.63 -23.39 0.68
CA VAL A 61 -3.32 -24.04 0.73
C VAL A 61 -2.69 -24.18 -0.65
N GLU A 62 -3.51 -24.20 -1.69
CA GLU A 62 -3.06 -24.32 -3.07
C GLU A 62 -2.72 -22.95 -3.68
N TRP A 63 -1.63 -22.91 -4.45
CA TRP A 63 -1.30 -21.77 -5.28
C TRP A 63 -1.67 -22.05 -6.73
N LYS A 64 -2.90 -21.67 -7.11
CA LYS A 64 -3.44 -21.75 -8.47
C LYS A 64 -3.70 -20.33 -9.03
N PRO A 65 -2.69 -19.62 -9.55
CA PRO A 65 -2.83 -18.23 -10.02
C PRO A 65 -3.87 -18.08 -11.14
N VAL A 66 -3.94 -19.04 -12.07
CA VAL A 66 -4.79 -18.97 -13.25
C VAL A 66 -6.11 -19.72 -13.07
N THR A 67 -6.06 -20.96 -12.57
CA THR A 67 -7.24 -21.85 -12.52
C THR A 67 -8.08 -21.73 -11.24
N GLY A 68 -7.54 -21.14 -10.17
CA GLY A 68 -8.21 -21.04 -8.85
C GLY A 68 -9.17 -19.85 -8.70
N ILE A 69 -9.89 -19.47 -9.76
CA ILE A 69 -10.82 -18.33 -9.74
C ILE A 69 -12.17 -18.73 -9.13
N ILE A 70 -12.61 -19.96 -9.32
CA ILE A 70 -13.92 -20.44 -8.85
C ILE A 70 -13.77 -20.98 -7.43
N ARG A 71 -14.56 -20.45 -6.49
CA ARG A 71 -14.67 -20.99 -5.11
C ARG A 71 -15.45 -22.31 -5.09
N PRO A 72 -15.35 -23.13 -4.03
CA PRO A 72 -16.17 -24.34 -3.91
C PRO A 72 -17.67 -24.01 -3.99
N LEU A 73 -18.39 -24.73 -4.87
CA LEU A 73 -19.81 -24.45 -5.18
C LEU A 73 -20.78 -25.44 -4.53
N ASN A 74 -20.31 -26.60 -4.09
CA ASN A 74 -21.13 -27.66 -3.50
C ASN A 74 -20.51 -28.18 -2.19
N ALA A 75 -21.28 -28.97 -1.43
CA ALA A 75 -20.88 -29.47 -0.12
C ALA A 75 -19.61 -30.35 -0.18
N ALA A 76 -19.50 -31.24 -1.17
CA ALA A 76 -18.35 -32.11 -1.33
C ALA A 76 -17.04 -31.34 -1.59
N ALA A 77 -17.09 -30.31 -2.45
CA ALA A 77 -15.95 -29.44 -2.73
C ALA A 77 -15.53 -28.63 -1.49
N TRP A 78 -16.50 -28.15 -0.70
CA TRP A 78 -16.21 -27.48 0.57
C TRP A 78 -15.55 -28.41 1.58
N GLN A 79 -16.02 -29.65 1.66
CA GLN A 79 -15.44 -30.64 2.56
C GLN A 79 -14.00 -30.97 2.14
N THR A 80 -13.74 -31.12 0.84
CA THR A 80 -12.40 -31.37 0.29
C THR A 80 -11.40 -30.27 0.68
N GLU A 81 -11.77 -29.00 0.50
CA GLU A 81 -10.88 -27.87 0.88
C GLU A 81 -10.69 -27.79 2.40
N PHE A 82 -11.73 -28.11 3.17
CA PHE A 82 -11.62 -28.12 4.62
C PHE A 82 -10.73 -29.26 5.12
N ASP A 83 -10.83 -30.46 4.53
CA ASP A 83 -9.98 -31.59 4.89
C ASP A 83 -8.52 -31.33 4.57
N LYS A 84 -8.23 -30.68 3.43
CA LYS A 84 -6.87 -30.16 3.16
C LYS A 84 -6.40 -29.22 4.26
N TYR A 85 -7.23 -28.26 4.68
CA TYR A 85 -6.88 -27.30 5.73
C TYR A 85 -6.53 -27.99 7.06
N LYS A 86 -7.21 -29.09 7.41
CA LYS A 86 -6.94 -29.86 8.64
C LYS A 86 -5.54 -30.46 8.69
N GLU A 87 -4.88 -30.65 7.55
CA GLU A 87 -3.53 -31.20 7.49
C GLU A 87 -2.47 -30.21 7.98
N PHE A 88 -2.77 -28.90 7.99
CA PHE A 88 -1.80 -27.84 8.24
C PHE A 88 -1.64 -27.46 9.73
N PRO A 89 -0.47 -26.90 10.12
CA PRO A 89 -0.20 -26.50 11.50
C PRO A 89 -1.23 -25.53 12.09
N GLN A 90 -1.79 -24.62 11.29
CA GLN A 90 -2.77 -23.65 11.79
C GLN A 90 -4.03 -24.35 12.33
N TYR A 91 -4.56 -25.36 11.62
CA TYR A 91 -5.66 -26.15 12.14
C TYR A 91 -5.23 -26.96 13.37
N LYS A 92 -4.13 -27.71 13.23
CA LYS A 92 -3.63 -28.62 14.26
C LYS A 92 -3.20 -27.93 15.57
N LEU A 93 -2.82 -26.67 15.56
CA LEU A 93 -2.30 -25.98 16.76
C LEU A 93 -3.20 -24.86 17.26
N MET A 94 -4.05 -24.28 16.41
CA MET A 94 -4.84 -23.11 16.77
C MET A 94 -6.35 -23.30 16.58
N ASN A 95 -6.77 -24.13 15.62
CA ASN A 95 -8.16 -24.22 15.19
C ASN A 95 -8.70 -25.66 15.23
N GLN A 96 -8.21 -26.52 16.14
CA GLN A 96 -8.52 -27.97 16.20
C GLN A 96 -10.03 -28.31 16.28
N HIS A 97 -10.86 -27.35 16.71
CA HIS A 97 -12.31 -27.51 16.85
C HIS A 97 -13.12 -26.65 15.87
N MET A 98 -12.46 -26.06 14.88
CA MET A 98 -13.12 -25.22 13.89
C MET A 98 -14.13 -26.04 13.08
N THR A 99 -15.32 -25.50 12.93
CA THR A 99 -16.40 -26.04 12.10
C THR A 99 -16.22 -25.65 10.63
N LEU A 100 -16.92 -26.35 9.73
CA LEU A 100 -16.93 -25.98 8.31
C LEU A 100 -17.50 -24.55 8.08
N ALA A 101 -18.43 -24.11 8.93
CA ALA A 101 -19.02 -22.78 8.83
C ALA A 101 -17.99 -21.68 9.16
N GLU A 102 -17.17 -21.88 10.19
CA GLU A 102 -16.08 -20.98 10.56
C GLU A 102 -14.96 -21.01 9.52
N PHE A 103 -14.62 -22.20 8.98
CA PHE A 103 -13.67 -22.34 7.88
C PHE A 103 -14.09 -21.50 6.65
N LYS A 104 -15.38 -21.51 6.29
CA LYS A 104 -15.90 -20.70 5.18
C LYS A 104 -15.68 -19.20 5.39
N GLN A 105 -15.70 -18.71 6.64
CA GLN A 105 -15.46 -17.30 6.93
C GLN A 105 -14.01 -16.89 6.67
N ILE A 106 -13.04 -17.71 7.12
CA ILE A 106 -11.63 -17.43 6.86
C ILE A 106 -11.28 -17.63 5.38
N TYR A 107 -11.85 -18.67 4.75
CA TYR A 107 -11.69 -18.93 3.32
C TYR A 107 -12.17 -17.74 2.48
N PHE A 108 -13.31 -17.13 2.85
CA PHE A 108 -13.90 -16.02 2.11
C PHE A 108 -12.93 -14.84 1.98
N TRP A 109 -12.32 -14.40 3.08
CA TRP A 109 -11.42 -13.24 3.06
C TRP A 109 -10.16 -13.51 2.24
N GLU A 110 -9.56 -14.69 2.39
CA GLU A 110 -8.41 -15.05 1.58
C GLU A 110 -8.76 -15.20 0.09
N TYR A 111 -9.92 -15.81 -0.22
CA TYR A 111 -10.42 -15.94 -1.57
C TYR A 111 -10.60 -14.57 -2.24
N ILE A 112 -11.28 -13.62 -1.57
CA ILE A 112 -11.51 -12.28 -2.10
C ILE A 112 -10.19 -11.53 -2.29
N HIS A 113 -9.25 -11.65 -1.35
CA HIS A 113 -7.91 -11.07 -1.48
C HIS A 113 -7.17 -11.62 -2.72
N ARG A 114 -7.17 -12.94 -2.92
CA ARG A 114 -6.54 -13.59 -4.09
C ARG A 114 -7.25 -13.26 -5.40
N LEU A 115 -8.58 -13.21 -5.41
CA LEU A 115 -9.38 -12.83 -6.57
C LEU A 115 -9.07 -11.39 -6.99
N LEU A 116 -9.03 -10.45 -6.03
CA LEU A 116 -8.69 -9.06 -6.31
C LEU A 116 -7.28 -8.93 -6.91
N GLY A 117 -6.30 -9.68 -6.39
CA GLY A 117 -4.95 -9.71 -6.98
C GLY A 117 -4.95 -10.09 -8.47
N ARG A 118 -5.79 -11.05 -8.88
CA ARG A 118 -5.94 -11.44 -10.30
C ARG A 118 -6.63 -10.36 -11.13
N LEU A 119 -7.70 -9.78 -10.59
CA LEU A 119 -8.44 -8.69 -11.24
C LEU A 119 -7.56 -7.46 -11.45
N ILE A 120 -6.67 -7.14 -10.51
CA ILE A 120 -5.66 -6.08 -10.65
C ILE A 120 -4.74 -6.37 -11.83
N GLY A 121 -4.25 -7.61 -11.95
CA GLY A 121 -3.43 -8.02 -13.09
C GLY A 121 -4.12 -7.76 -14.43
N ILE A 122 -5.38 -8.17 -14.56
CA ILE A 122 -6.18 -7.95 -15.78
C ILE A 122 -6.42 -6.45 -16.02
N ALA A 123 -6.85 -5.72 -15.00
CA ALA A 123 -7.15 -4.29 -15.06
C ALA A 123 -5.93 -3.43 -15.40
N PHE A 124 -4.71 -3.92 -15.13
CA PHE A 124 -3.47 -3.25 -15.53
C PHE A 124 -2.93 -3.70 -16.87
N ILE A 125 -2.85 -5.02 -17.13
CA ILE A 125 -2.24 -5.55 -18.35
C ILE A 125 -3.07 -5.19 -19.59
N VAL A 126 -4.40 -5.34 -19.55
CA VAL A 126 -5.25 -5.13 -20.74
C VAL A 126 -5.21 -3.68 -21.25
N PRO A 127 -5.45 -2.65 -20.42
CA PRO A 127 -5.33 -1.26 -20.89
C PRO A 127 -3.90 -0.90 -21.30
N PHE A 128 -2.88 -1.46 -20.65
CA PHE A 128 -1.49 -1.23 -21.04
C PHE A 128 -1.18 -1.70 -22.46
N ILE A 129 -1.57 -2.93 -22.82
CA ILE A 129 -1.42 -3.46 -24.18
C ILE A 129 -2.16 -2.57 -25.18
N PHE A 130 -3.38 -2.15 -24.83
CA PHE A 130 -4.16 -1.23 -25.66
C PHE A 130 -3.44 0.12 -25.88
N PHE A 131 -2.86 0.71 -24.83
CA PHE A 131 -2.12 1.97 -24.93
C PHE A 131 -0.81 1.85 -25.73
N ILE A 132 -0.15 0.70 -25.67
CA ILE A 132 1.00 0.37 -26.55
C ILE A 132 0.54 0.35 -28.01
N TYR A 133 -0.51 -0.42 -28.31
CA TYR A 133 -1.06 -0.55 -29.66
C TYR A 133 -1.46 0.81 -30.25
N LYS A 134 -2.09 1.67 -29.44
CA LYS A 134 -2.47 3.04 -29.83
C LYS A 134 -1.30 4.03 -29.92
N ARG A 135 -0.09 3.62 -29.55
CA ARG A 135 1.13 4.44 -29.45
C ARG A 135 0.93 5.68 -28.57
N TRP A 136 0.19 5.54 -27.48
CA TRP A 136 -0.11 6.64 -26.55
C TRP A 136 0.93 6.80 -25.43
N ILE A 137 1.85 5.84 -25.30
CA ILE A 137 2.87 5.80 -24.24
C ILE A 137 4.20 6.35 -24.78
N SER A 138 4.73 7.39 -24.13
CA SER A 138 6.07 7.91 -24.43
C SER A 138 7.17 6.96 -23.95
N LYS A 139 8.39 7.02 -24.51
CA LYS A 139 9.52 6.17 -24.08
C LYS A 139 9.81 6.29 -22.57
N LYS A 140 9.71 7.50 -22.01
CA LYS A 140 9.88 7.75 -20.57
C LYS A 140 8.78 7.08 -19.74
N LEU A 141 7.52 7.22 -20.16
CA LEU A 141 6.39 6.59 -19.47
C LEU A 141 6.47 5.06 -19.59
N MET A 142 6.89 4.53 -20.73
CA MET A 142 7.08 3.08 -20.93
C MET A 142 8.03 2.48 -19.90
N ARG A 143 9.22 3.07 -19.70
CA ARG A 143 10.19 2.58 -18.70
C ARG A 143 9.62 2.60 -17.29
N ALA A 144 8.89 3.67 -16.94
CA ALA A 144 8.25 3.78 -15.63
C ALA A 144 7.13 2.74 -15.43
N LEU A 145 6.34 2.46 -16.46
CA LEU A 145 5.30 1.43 -16.42
C LEU A 145 5.90 0.02 -16.35
N LEU A 146 6.99 -0.27 -17.08
CA LEU A 146 7.68 -1.55 -16.97
C LEU A 146 8.20 -1.80 -15.55
N PHE A 147 8.71 -0.77 -14.88
CA PHE A 147 9.07 -0.86 -13.46
C PHE A 147 7.86 -1.18 -12.57
N VAL A 148 6.70 -0.56 -12.82
CA VAL A 148 5.45 -0.87 -12.12
C VAL A 148 5.01 -2.32 -12.37
N PHE A 149 5.11 -2.83 -13.60
CA PHE A 149 4.80 -4.22 -13.91
C PHE A 149 5.75 -5.20 -13.21
N LEU A 150 7.04 -4.88 -13.16
CA LEU A 150 8.02 -5.66 -12.41
C LEU A 150 7.65 -5.70 -10.91
N LEU A 151 7.36 -4.55 -10.30
CA LEU A 151 6.91 -4.47 -8.91
C LEU A 151 5.61 -5.27 -8.68
N GLY A 152 4.64 -5.19 -9.60
CA GLY A 152 3.41 -5.96 -9.53
C GLY A 152 3.61 -7.47 -9.63
N GLY A 153 4.49 -7.92 -10.53
CA GLY A 153 4.87 -9.34 -10.66
C GLY A 153 5.58 -9.85 -9.40
N LEU A 154 6.56 -9.08 -8.90
CA LEU A 154 7.24 -9.39 -7.64
C LEU A 154 6.28 -9.39 -6.45
N GLN A 155 5.25 -8.53 -6.45
CA GLN A 155 4.24 -8.50 -5.39
C GLN A 155 3.47 -9.83 -5.32
N GLY A 156 3.10 -10.40 -6.47
CA GLY A 156 2.48 -11.73 -6.54
C GLY A 156 3.41 -12.83 -6.03
N PHE A 157 4.69 -12.79 -6.43
CA PHE A 157 5.71 -13.73 -5.97
C PHE A 157 5.92 -13.65 -4.44
N VAL A 158 6.08 -12.45 -3.89
CA VAL A 158 6.24 -12.25 -2.45
C VAL A 158 4.99 -12.65 -1.68
N GLY A 159 3.79 -12.43 -2.24
CA GLY A 159 2.54 -12.92 -1.65
C GLY A 159 2.50 -14.44 -1.51
N TRP A 160 2.95 -15.17 -2.54
CA TRP A 160 3.12 -16.62 -2.46
C TRP A 160 4.18 -17.03 -1.42
N TYR A 161 5.36 -16.40 -1.47
CA TYR A 161 6.45 -16.66 -0.52
C TYR A 161 6.02 -16.42 0.94
N MET A 162 5.19 -15.40 1.17
CA MET A 162 4.62 -15.09 2.47
C MET A 162 3.75 -16.24 2.99
N VAL A 163 2.81 -16.75 2.19
CA VAL A 163 1.92 -17.87 2.57
C VAL A 163 2.71 -19.15 2.82
N LYS A 164 3.73 -19.45 1.99
CA LYS A 164 4.55 -20.66 2.11
C LYS A 164 5.14 -20.85 3.52
N SER A 165 5.49 -19.78 4.24
CA SER A 165 6.01 -19.90 5.62
C SER A 165 5.06 -20.57 6.60
N GLY A 166 3.75 -20.34 6.43
CA GLY A 166 2.72 -20.85 7.33
C GLY A 166 2.20 -22.24 6.94
N LEU A 167 2.66 -22.78 5.81
CA LEU A 167 2.27 -24.12 5.34
C LEU A 167 3.26 -25.21 5.80
N ASP A 168 4.48 -24.82 6.19
CA ASP A 168 5.51 -25.77 6.63
C ASP A 168 5.45 -26.03 8.15
N LYS A 169 6.16 -25.22 8.96
CA LYS A 169 6.38 -25.48 10.39
C LYS A 169 5.67 -24.51 11.33
N LEU A 170 5.22 -23.36 10.84
CA LEU A 170 4.64 -22.30 11.67
C LEU A 170 3.12 -22.24 11.45
N PRO A 171 2.29 -22.08 12.50
CA PRO A 171 0.85 -21.89 12.34
C PRO A 171 0.49 -20.45 11.91
N TYR A 172 1.48 -19.63 11.55
CA TYR A 172 1.31 -18.24 11.14
C TYR A 172 2.35 -17.83 10.10
N VAL A 173 2.02 -16.79 9.35
CA VAL A 173 2.93 -16.12 8.42
C VAL A 173 4.04 -15.40 9.19
N SER A 174 5.28 -15.54 8.74
CA SER A 174 6.42 -14.79 9.28
C SER A 174 6.19 -13.27 9.20
N HIS A 175 6.37 -12.56 10.31
CA HIS A 175 6.22 -11.10 10.39
C HIS A 175 7.21 -10.36 9.47
N TYR A 176 8.39 -10.93 9.18
CA TYR A 176 9.31 -10.40 8.17
C TYR A 176 8.73 -10.47 6.77
N ARG A 177 8.15 -11.62 6.39
CA ARG A 177 7.55 -11.79 5.06
C ARG A 177 6.32 -10.90 4.89
N LEU A 178 5.52 -10.75 5.95
CA LEU A 178 4.40 -9.82 5.99
C LEU A 178 4.86 -8.36 5.77
N ALA A 179 5.89 -7.93 6.50
CA ALA A 179 6.43 -6.57 6.37
C ALA A 179 6.98 -6.29 4.97
N ILE A 180 7.71 -7.25 4.37
CA ILE A 180 8.21 -7.13 2.99
C ILE A 180 7.03 -7.03 2.01
N HIS A 181 6.03 -7.90 2.12
CA HIS A 181 4.86 -7.91 1.24
C HIS A 181 4.07 -6.59 1.32
N GLN A 182 3.84 -6.08 2.53
CA GLN A 182 3.16 -4.81 2.74
C GLN A 182 4.01 -3.62 2.24
N GLY A 183 5.31 -3.62 2.54
CA GLY A 183 6.24 -2.57 2.07
C GLY A 183 6.28 -2.49 0.55
N MET A 184 6.30 -3.63 -0.14
CA MET A 184 6.26 -3.69 -1.60
C MET A 184 4.92 -3.21 -2.19
N ALA A 185 3.78 -3.56 -1.58
CA ALA A 185 2.48 -3.02 -1.99
C ALA A 185 2.46 -1.49 -1.90
N LEU A 186 2.99 -0.94 -0.82
CA LEU A 186 3.04 0.50 -0.60
C LEU A 186 4.04 1.18 -1.54
N LEU A 187 5.19 0.56 -1.83
CA LEU A 187 6.13 1.03 -2.84
C LEU A 187 5.49 1.07 -4.23
N LEU A 188 4.71 0.04 -4.60
CA LEU A 188 3.92 0.01 -5.84
C LEU A 188 2.90 1.16 -5.87
N ALA A 189 2.17 1.40 -4.78
CA ALA A 189 1.25 2.53 -4.67
C ALA A 189 1.98 3.88 -4.82
N VAL A 190 3.13 4.05 -4.18
CA VAL A 190 3.98 5.26 -4.31
C VAL A 190 4.41 5.46 -5.76
N ALA A 191 4.87 4.41 -6.44
CA ALA A 191 5.28 4.48 -7.84
C ALA A 191 4.11 4.88 -8.75
N LEU A 192 2.93 4.29 -8.57
CA LEU A 192 1.72 4.64 -9.32
C LEU A 192 1.30 6.10 -9.10
N VAL A 193 1.26 6.54 -7.84
CA VAL A 193 0.96 7.94 -7.48
C VAL A 193 1.98 8.87 -8.12
N TRP A 194 3.27 8.56 -8.02
CA TRP A 194 4.33 9.38 -8.58
C TRP A 194 4.22 9.52 -10.11
N ILE A 195 3.99 8.42 -10.82
CA ILE A 195 3.81 8.43 -12.28
C ILE A 195 2.57 9.23 -12.66
N MET A 196 1.44 8.99 -11.98
CA MET A 196 0.19 9.71 -12.22
C MET A 196 0.34 11.22 -12.03
N LEU A 197 1.01 11.65 -10.95
CA LEU A 197 1.26 13.07 -10.67
C LEU A 197 2.26 13.70 -11.65
N SER A 198 3.15 12.90 -12.22
CA SER A 198 4.17 13.35 -13.19
C SER A 198 3.61 13.52 -14.60
N LEU A 199 2.41 13.02 -14.89
CA LEU A 199 1.74 13.28 -16.16
C LEU A 199 1.54 14.80 -16.32
N ASN A 200 2.07 15.37 -17.40
CA ASN A 200 1.97 16.79 -17.76
C ASN A 200 2.60 17.76 -16.76
N LYS A 201 3.63 17.31 -16.04
CA LYS A 201 4.44 18.20 -15.21
C LYS A 201 5.86 18.30 -15.71
N GLN A 202 6.43 19.47 -15.53
CA GLN A 202 7.83 19.77 -15.81
C GLN A 202 8.59 19.86 -14.49
N ARG A 203 9.89 19.55 -14.53
CA ARG A 203 10.74 19.67 -13.35
C ARG A 203 10.89 21.16 -13.02
N ARG A 204 10.78 21.53 -11.75
CA ARG A 204 11.07 22.89 -11.31
C ARG A 204 12.54 23.23 -11.56
N GLU A 205 12.78 24.47 -11.97
CA GLU A 205 14.14 25.01 -12.07
C GLU A 205 14.76 25.22 -10.69
N ALA A 206 13.97 25.71 -9.72
CA ALA A 206 14.35 25.81 -8.32
C ALA A 206 13.49 24.91 -7.43
N VAL A 207 14.15 24.03 -6.68
CA VAL A 207 13.53 23.28 -5.58
C VAL A 207 13.28 24.25 -4.43
N PRO A 208 12.17 24.10 -3.66
CA PRO A 208 11.96 24.83 -2.40
C PRO A 208 13.17 24.71 -1.46
N SER A 209 13.17 25.50 -0.38
CA SER A 209 14.30 25.55 0.57
C SER A 209 14.82 24.14 0.93
N ARG A 210 16.15 23.96 0.93
CA ARG A 210 16.79 22.67 1.21
C ARG A 210 16.30 22.05 2.53
N VAL A 211 15.98 22.91 3.50
CA VAL A 211 15.39 22.50 4.78
C VAL A 211 14.02 21.84 4.58
N LEU A 212 13.08 22.46 3.84
CA LEU A 212 11.75 21.90 3.61
C LEU A 212 11.82 20.55 2.86
N TRP A 213 12.70 20.46 1.87
CA TRP A 213 12.94 19.23 1.12
C TRP A 213 13.46 18.11 2.03
N ASN A 214 14.52 18.39 2.80
CA ASN A 214 15.10 17.42 3.73
C ASN A 214 14.10 16.98 4.80
N THR A 215 13.32 17.91 5.37
CA THR A 215 12.27 17.57 6.34
C THR A 215 11.23 16.65 5.70
N SER A 216 10.83 16.89 4.46
CA SER A 216 9.88 16.03 3.76
C SER A 216 10.43 14.61 3.54
N LEU A 217 11.72 14.48 3.20
CA LEU A 217 12.39 13.18 3.07
C LEU A 217 12.55 12.46 4.42
N ILE A 218 12.92 13.19 5.48
CA ILE A 218 13.01 12.63 6.84
C ILE A 218 11.64 12.12 7.28
N SER A 219 10.57 12.91 7.11
CA SER A 219 9.20 12.49 7.40
C SER A 219 8.80 11.25 6.60
N PHE A 220 9.27 11.11 5.35
CA PHE A 220 8.99 9.93 4.53
C PHE A 220 9.69 8.68 5.07
N VAL A 221 10.98 8.80 5.42
CA VAL A 221 11.75 7.69 6.00
C VAL A 221 11.14 7.29 7.34
N LEU A 222 10.83 8.24 8.23
CA LEU A 222 10.20 7.96 9.52
C LEU A 222 8.84 7.26 9.35
N LEU A 223 8.00 7.72 8.41
CA LEU A 223 6.72 7.07 8.12
C LEU A 223 6.91 5.65 7.58
N ALA A 224 7.89 5.42 6.70
CA ALA A 224 8.19 4.09 6.16
C ALA A 224 8.65 3.11 7.26
N VAL A 225 9.51 3.58 8.18
CA VAL A 225 9.94 2.80 9.36
C VAL A 225 8.73 2.52 10.26
N GLN A 226 7.89 3.52 10.54
CA GLN A 226 6.69 3.36 11.38
C GLN A 226 5.71 2.33 10.82
N ILE A 227 5.47 2.36 9.50
CA ILE A 227 4.61 1.38 8.83
C ILE A 227 5.22 -0.03 8.92
N THR A 228 6.54 -0.15 8.79
CA THR A 228 7.25 -1.43 8.93
C THR A 228 7.10 -1.99 10.34
N TRP A 229 7.26 -1.16 11.37
CA TRP A 229 7.00 -1.55 12.76
C TRP A 229 5.53 -1.94 12.98
N GLY A 230 4.58 -1.24 12.35
CA GLY A 230 3.17 -1.62 12.38
C GLY A 230 2.92 -3.01 11.76
N ALA A 231 3.60 -3.33 10.66
CA ALA A 231 3.54 -4.66 10.05
C ALA A 231 4.14 -5.74 10.98
N PHE A 232 5.20 -5.44 11.72
CA PHE A 232 5.74 -6.36 12.73
C PHE A 232 4.76 -6.55 13.90
N VAL A 233 4.12 -5.49 14.40
CA VAL A 233 3.08 -5.60 15.44
C VAL A 233 1.95 -6.52 14.98
N ALA A 234 1.44 -6.33 13.76
CA ALA A 234 0.40 -7.18 13.18
C ALA A 234 0.88 -8.63 12.94
N GLY A 235 2.13 -8.80 12.50
CA GLY A 235 2.74 -10.11 12.23
C GLY A 235 2.90 -10.94 13.50
N LEU A 236 3.41 -10.32 14.57
CA LEU A 236 3.62 -10.96 15.88
C LEU A 236 2.34 -11.07 16.72
N LYS A 237 1.20 -10.54 16.24
CA LYS A 237 -0.02 -10.34 17.05
C LYS A 237 0.25 -9.54 18.34
N ALA A 238 1.25 -8.67 18.32
CA ALA A 238 1.71 -7.93 19.49
C ALA A 238 0.72 -6.86 19.96
N GLY A 239 -0.29 -6.52 19.15
CA GLY A 239 -1.39 -5.64 19.57
C GLY A 239 -2.17 -6.15 20.78
N TYR A 240 -2.15 -7.47 21.04
CA TYR A 240 -2.81 -8.11 22.19
C TYR A 240 -1.92 -8.26 23.43
N SER A 241 -0.62 -7.87 23.37
CA SER A 241 0.31 -8.11 24.47
C SER A 241 0.00 -7.26 25.70
N TYR A 242 -0.05 -5.94 25.51
CA TYR A 242 -0.45 -4.98 26.54
C TYR A 242 -1.43 -4.00 25.92
N THR A 243 -2.60 -3.84 26.51
CA THR A 243 -3.71 -3.04 25.94
C THR A 243 -3.98 -1.76 26.75
N ASN A 244 -3.08 -1.38 27.66
CA ASN A 244 -3.09 -0.08 28.32
C ASN A 244 -2.14 0.92 27.64
N PHE A 245 -2.39 2.22 27.85
CA PHE A 245 -1.61 3.32 27.27
C PHE A 245 -1.58 4.53 28.21
N PRO A 246 -0.47 5.28 28.31
CA PRO A 246 0.89 5.04 27.78
C PRO A 246 1.67 3.85 28.36
N TRP A 247 1.19 3.22 29.44
CA TRP A 247 1.89 2.14 30.14
C TRP A 247 2.00 0.84 29.35
N VAL A 248 2.92 -0.02 29.79
CA VAL A 248 3.11 -1.42 29.41
C VAL A 248 2.98 -2.25 30.69
N GLY A 249 1.76 -2.73 30.97
CA GLY A 249 1.43 -3.32 32.27
C GLY A 249 1.49 -2.24 33.36
N ASP A 250 2.17 -2.50 34.47
CA ASP A 250 2.21 -1.57 35.61
C ASP A 250 3.31 -0.49 35.50
N SER A 251 4.03 -0.45 34.38
CA SER A 251 5.21 0.40 34.20
C SER A 251 5.19 1.13 32.87
N PHE A 252 5.90 2.26 32.78
CA PHE A 252 5.99 3.01 31.52
C PHE A 252 6.87 2.31 30.49
N PHE A 253 8.01 1.76 30.92
CA PHE A 253 8.92 0.97 30.09
C PHE A 253 8.69 -0.53 30.30
N PRO A 254 8.87 -1.38 29.27
CA PRO A 254 8.87 -2.83 29.47
C PRO A 254 9.90 -3.24 30.53
N ASN A 255 9.52 -4.09 31.48
CA ASN A 255 10.42 -4.56 32.53
C ASN A 255 11.58 -5.42 31.95
N GLU A 256 12.67 -5.55 32.72
CA GLU A 256 13.89 -6.24 32.27
C GLU A 256 13.66 -7.69 31.85
N TYR A 257 12.77 -8.41 32.55
CA TYR A 257 12.42 -9.79 32.20
C TYR A 257 11.79 -9.88 30.80
N LEU A 258 10.86 -8.98 30.48
CA LEU A 258 10.23 -8.92 29.17
C LEU A 258 11.25 -8.54 28.10
N VAL A 259 12.17 -7.62 28.38
CA VAL A 259 13.25 -7.24 27.47
C VAL A 259 14.15 -8.43 27.15
N ALA A 260 14.52 -9.23 28.16
CA ALA A 260 15.41 -10.38 28.03
C ALA A 260 14.74 -11.65 27.44
N SER A 261 13.41 -11.71 27.39
CA SER A 261 12.66 -12.92 27.00
C SER A 261 12.89 -13.40 25.56
N ALA A 262 13.27 -12.49 24.64
CA ALA A 262 13.56 -12.82 23.25
C ALA A 262 14.38 -11.70 22.58
N PRO A 263 15.13 -12.00 21.49
CA PRO A 263 15.76 -10.96 20.67
C PRO A 263 14.75 -9.92 20.19
N TYR A 264 15.16 -8.65 20.08
CA TYR A 264 14.28 -7.50 19.82
C TYR A 264 13.23 -7.74 18.72
N PHE A 265 13.64 -8.21 17.54
CA PHE A 265 12.71 -8.41 16.41
C PHE A 265 11.74 -9.58 16.57
N HIS A 266 12.00 -10.48 17.53
CA HIS A 266 11.10 -11.57 17.89
C HIS A 266 10.30 -11.26 19.16
N ASN A 267 10.56 -10.11 19.80
CA ASN A 267 9.91 -9.69 21.03
C ASN A 267 8.73 -8.77 20.72
N GLY A 268 7.51 -9.33 20.76
CA GLY A 268 6.28 -8.59 20.47
C GLY A 268 6.10 -7.35 21.34
N VAL A 269 6.44 -7.42 22.63
CA VAL A 269 6.28 -6.32 23.58
C VAL A 269 7.18 -5.14 23.20
N LEU A 270 8.46 -5.41 22.89
CA LEU A 270 9.40 -4.36 22.48
C LEU A 270 9.01 -3.73 21.14
N ILE A 271 8.61 -4.54 20.17
CA ILE A 271 8.12 -4.04 18.87
C ILE A 271 6.87 -3.18 19.04
N GLN A 272 5.92 -3.61 19.89
CA GLN A 272 4.72 -2.85 20.20
C GLN A 272 5.09 -1.52 20.87
N PHE A 273 5.94 -1.53 21.89
CA PHE A 273 6.39 -0.32 22.58
C PHE A 273 7.08 0.66 21.62
N THR A 274 8.03 0.20 20.80
CA THR A 274 8.71 1.06 19.82
C THR A 274 7.73 1.62 18.79
N HIS A 275 6.79 0.82 18.30
CA HIS A 275 5.78 1.28 17.34
C HIS A 275 4.91 2.41 17.91
N ARG A 276 4.54 2.35 19.19
CA ARG A 276 3.75 3.41 19.86
C ARG A 276 4.49 4.74 19.82
N TRP A 277 5.74 4.77 20.28
CA TRP A 277 6.51 6.01 20.44
C TRP A 277 7.07 6.55 19.13
N LEU A 278 7.45 5.67 18.19
CA LEU A 278 7.83 6.06 16.85
C LEU A 278 6.66 6.77 16.12
N GLY A 279 5.41 6.41 16.42
CA GLY A 279 4.22 7.13 15.93
C GLY A 279 4.18 8.61 16.33
N PHE A 280 4.53 8.93 17.58
CA PHE A 280 4.63 10.32 18.03
C PHE A 280 5.80 11.07 17.38
N LEU A 281 6.94 10.40 17.18
CA LEU A 281 8.08 11.00 16.45
C LEU A 281 7.70 11.35 15.00
N VAL A 282 6.94 10.48 14.32
CA VAL A 282 6.40 10.77 12.99
C VAL A 282 5.47 11.99 13.03
N LEU A 283 4.57 12.08 14.02
CA LEU A 283 3.66 13.22 14.17
C LEU A 283 4.42 14.53 14.39
N ILE A 284 5.46 14.52 15.23
CA ILE A 284 6.35 15.68 15.43
C ILE A 284 6.99 16.09 14.10
N SER A 285 7.48 15.13 13.31
CA SER A 285 8.06 15.45 11.99
C SER A 285 7.04 16.13 11.05
N PHE A 286 5.76 15.73 11.10
CA PHE A 286 4.69 16.36 10.32
C PHE A 286 4.36 17.76 10.83
N ALA A 287 4.42 18.00 12.14
CA ALA A 287 4.23 19.32 12.72
C ALA A 287 5.36 20.29 12.30
N VAL A 288 6.61 19.83 12.32
CA VAL A 288 7.77 20.59 11.82
C VAL A 288 7.60 20.90 10.32
N LEU A 289 7.22 19.90 9.51
CA LEU A 289 6.96 20.09 8.09
C LEU A 289 5.85 21.12 7.84
N TYR A 290 4.75 21.06 8.59
CA TYR A 290 3.65 22.02 8.52
C TYR A 290 4.10 23.44 8.88
N PHE A 291 4.89 23.60 9.95
CA PHE A 291 5.40 24.91 10.35
C PHE A 291 6.29 25.52 9.26
N LEU A 292 7.21 24.74 8.68
CA LEU A 292 8.08 25.20 7.59
C LEU A 292 7.28 25.54 6.33
N ALA A 293 6.31 24.70 5.94
CA ALA A 293 5.40 24.95 4.82
C ALA A 293 4.57 26.22 5.01
N ARG A 294 4.07 26.45 6.23
CA ARG A 294 3.32 27.66 6.60
C ARG A 294 4.20 28.90 6.54
N LYS A 295 5.41 28.86 7.11
CA LYS A 295 6.36 29.99 7.10
C LYS A 295 6.78 30.37 5.68
N ALA A 296 6.96 29.39 4.80
CA ALA A 296 7.28 29.61 3.40
C ALA A 296 6.05 29.96 2.52
N ASN A 297 4.84 29.93 3.08
CA ASN A 297 3.56 30.08 2.37
C ASN A 297 3.42 29.15 1.13
N ILE A 298 3.96 27.93 1.23
CA ILE A 298 4.00 26.95 0.13
C ILE A 298 3.52 25.60 0.70
N LEU A 299 2.60 24.93 0.00
CA LEU A 299 2.07 23.60 0.39
C LEU A 299 1.38 23.53 1.77
N ARG A 300 1.05 24.69 2.36
CA ARG A 300 0.42 24.81 3.69
C ARG A 300 -0.79 23.89 3.87
N SER A 301 -1.73 23.89 2.93
CA SER A 301 -2.94 23.07 3.04
C SER A 301 -2.64 21.57 3.00
N ALA A 302 -1.69 21.14 2.16
CA ALA A 302 -1.31 19.73 2.06
C ALA A 302 -0.57 19.27 3.33
N ALA A 303 0.36 20.08 3.85
CA ALA A 303 1.05 19.78 5.10
C ALA A 303 0.11 19.83 6.32
N GLY A 304 -0.89 20.72 6.31
CA GLY A 304 -1.94 20.76 7.33
C GLY A 304 -2.81 19.50 7.31
N LEU A 305 -3.21 19.03 6.12
CA LEU A 305 -3.91 17.76 5.98
C LEU A 305 -3.07 16.58 6.48
N LEU A 306 -1.77 16.54 6.17
CA LEU A 306 -0.85 15.51 6.66
C LEU A 306 -0.78 15.50 8.19
N LEU A 307 -0.71 16.67 8.83
CA LEU A 307 -0.68 16.79 10.28
C LEU A 307 -2.00 16.31 10.92
N VAL A 308 -3.16 16.69 10.36
CA VAL A 308 -4.47 16.23 10.84
C VAL A 308 -4.61 14.72 10.72
N LEU A 309 -4.27 14.15 9.56
CA LEU A 309 -4.24 12.70 9.35
C LEU A 309 -3.26 12.01 10.31
N GLY A 310 -2.14 12.64 10.63
CA GLY A 310 -1.16 12.13 11.59
C GLY A 310 -1.73 12.06 13.01
N GLY A 311 -2.44 13.10 13.43
CA GLY A 311 -3.17 13.10 14.70
C GLY A 311 -4.21 11.99 14.74
N MET A 312 -5.03 11.86 13.69
CA MET A 312 -6.01 10.79 13.55
C MET A 312 -5.36 9.39 13.60
N GLN A 313 -4.20 9.21 12.96
CA GLN A 313 -3.44 7.96 12.99
C GLN A 313 -3.07 7.56 14.42
N VAL A 314 -2.56 8.49 15.22
CA VAL A 314 -2.18 8.25 16.62
C VAL A 314 -3.42 7.91 17.45
N VAL A 315 -4.50 8.68 17.32
CA VAL A 315 -5.77 8.40 18.03
C VAL A 315 -6.30 7.01 17.68
N LEU A 316 -6.39 6.66 16.39
CA LEU A 316 -6.80 5.33 15.95
C LEU A 316 -5.87 4.23 16.48
N GLY A 317 -4.56 4.47 16.54
CA GLY A 317 -3.59 3.52 17.08
C GLY A 317 -3.82 3.25 18.57
N ILE A 318 -4.05 4.32 19.36
CA ILE A 318 -4.37 4.22 20.79
C ILE A 318 -5.69 3.46 20.98
N PHE A 319 -6.76 3.79 20.23
CA PHE A 319 -8.03 3.06 20.37
C PHE A 319 -7.93 1.60 19.91
N THR A 320 -7.17 1.32 18.85
CA THR A 320 -6.90 -0.07 18.40
C THR A 320 -6.24 -0.86 19.54
N LEU A 321 -5.35 -0.23 20.30
CA LEU A 321 -4.69 -0.84 21.44
C LEU A 321 -5.63 -1.04 22.63
N LEU A 322 -6.30 0.04 23.07
CA LEU A 322 -7.17 0.05 24.25
C LEU A 322 -8.34 -0.92 24.14
N MET A 323 -8.84 -1.15 22.92
CA MET A 323 -9.99 -2.03 22.67
C MET A 323 -9.59 -3.44 22.23
N SER A 324 -8.33 -3.84 22.43
CA SER A 324 -7.83 -5.19 22.07
C SER A 324 -7.97 -5.52 20.58
N VAL A 325 -7.50 -4.63 19.72
CA VAL A 325 -7.42 -4.78 18.26
C VAL A 325 -8.76 -5.18 17.60
N PRO A 326 -9.84 -4.39 17.72
CA PRO A 326 -11.04 -4.60 16.91
C PRO A 326 -10.68 -4.46 15.44
N ILE A 327 -11.15 -5.40 14.60
CA ILE A 327 -10.77 -5.48 13.18
C ILE A 327 -11.01 -4.14 12.47
N PHE A 328 -12.15 -3.48 12.72
CA PHE A 328 -12.48 -2.22 12.06
C PHE A 328 -11.51 -1.09 12.43
N LEU A 329 -11.04 -1.02 13.68
CA LEU A 329 -10.04 -0.02 14.10
C LEU A 329 -8.67 -0.31 13.50
N GLY A 330 -8.25 -1.58 13.50
CA GLY A 330 -6.99 -1.98 12.84
C GLY A 330 -6.99 -1.65 11.35
N VAL A 331 -8.10 -1.90 10.66
CA VAL A 331 -8.29 -1.56 9.24
C VAL A 331 -8.33 -0.04 9.03
N ALA A 332 -9.03 0.72 9.86
CA ALA A 332 -9.07 2.18 9.78
C ALA A 332 -7.68 2.80 10.00
N HIS A 333 -6.92 2.26 10.96
CA HIS A 333 -5.54 2.67 11.23
C HIS A 333 -4.62 2.38 10.03
N GLN A 334 -4.76 1.21 9.40
CA GLN A 334 -4.00 0.86 8.20
C GLN A 334 -4.39 1.74 6.99
N PHE A 335 -5.69 2.00 6.80
CA PHE A 335 -6.19 2.88 5.74
C PHE A 335 -5.65 4.31 5.89
N THR A 336 -5.66 4.84 7.10
CA THR A 336 -5.14 6.19 7.39
C THR A 336 -3.64 6.28 7.13
N ALA A 337 -2.86 5.21 7.38
CA ALA A 337 -1.44 5.14 7.02
C ALA A 337 -1.21 5.22 5.50
N ILE A 338 -2.09 4.63 4.68
CA ILE A 338 -2.03 4.75 3.22
C ILE A 338 -2.28 6.21 2.80
N LEU A 339 -3.28 6.88 3.40
CA LEU A 339 -3.57 8.29 3.12
C LEU A 339 -2.41 9.21 3.50
N LEU A 340 -1.76 8.95 4.64
CA LEU A 340 -0.54 9.65 5.06
C LEU A 340 0.56 9.52 4.01
N LEU A 341 0.83 8.30 3.56
CA LEU A 341 1.85 8.03 2.55
C LEU A 341 1.55 8.76 1.23
N ILE A 342 0.32 8.65 0.72
CA ILE A 342 -0.08 9.33 -0.52
C ILE A 342 0.03 10.85 -0.39
N THR A 343 -0.38 11.41 0.74
CA THR A 343 -0.33 12.86 1.00
C THR A 343 1.11 13.35 1.06
N LEU A 344 1.99 12.63 1.76
CA LEU A 344 3.40 12.97 1.85
C LEU A 344 4.11 12.87 0.51
N ILE A 345 3.83 11.84 -0.29
CA ILE A 345 4.35 11.73 -1.67
C ILE A 345 3.86 12.89 -2.55
N LYS A 346 2.60 13.32 -2.42
CA LYS A 346 2.10 14.51 -3.14
C LYS A 346 2.88 15.77 -2.75
N ILE A 347 3.17 15.95 -1.46
CA ILE A 347 3.99 17.07 -0.95
C ILE A 347 5.39 17.01 -1.58
N ILE A 348 6.08 15.87 -1.47
CA ILE A 348 7.43 15.69 -2.04
C ILE A 348 7.42 15.93 -3.56
N HIS A 349 6.46 15.35 -4.29
CA HIS A 349 6.31 15.51 -5.74
C HIS A 349 6.15 16.98 -6.14
N SER A 350 5.31 17.73 -5.42
CA SER A 350 5.02 19.13 -5.71
C SER A 350 6.22 20.07 -5.50
N GLN A 351 7.20 19.66 -4.70
CA GLN A 351 8.48 20.36 -4.52
C GLN A 351 9.45 20.14 -5.69
N VAL A 352 9.31 19.02 -6.42
CA VAL A 352 10.16 18.68 -7.57
C VAL A 352 9.54 19.14 -8.90
N TYR A 353 8.22 19.17 -8.99
CA TYR A 353 7.50 19.36 -10.25
C TYR A 353 6.45 20.49 -10.21
N THR A 354 6.34 21.25 -11.31
CA THR A 354 5.30 22.25 -11.58
C THR A 354 4.41 21.85 -12.75
N PRO A 355 3.15 22.32 -12.81
CA PRO A 355 2.31 22.14 -13.99
C PRO A 355 3.02 22.72 -15.23
N SER A 356 2.96 22.02 -16.38
CA SER A 356 3.58 22.48 -17.63
C SER A 356 3.04 23.82 -18.15
N ASN A 357 1.87 24.24 -17.68
CA ASN A 357 1.19 25.46 -18.10
C ASN A 357 1.51 26.65 -17.17
N ALA A 358 2.33 26.45 -16.15
CA ALA A 358 2.69 27.49 -15.17
C ALA A 358 3.90 28.35 -15.61
N VAL A 359 4.42 28.12 -16.81
CA VAL A 359 5.45 28.94 -17.46
C VAL A 359 4.92 29.34 -18.84
N LYS A 360 4.04 30.33 -18.85
CA LYS A 360 3.77 31.18 -20.00
C LYS A 360 3.61 32.60 -19.50
#